data_AF-A0A176S219-F1
#
_entry.id   AF-A0A176S219-F1
#
_cell.length_a   1.000
_cell.length_b   1.000
_cell.length_c   1.000
_cell.angle_alpha   90.00
_cell.angle_beta   90.00
_cell.angle_gamma   90.00
#
_symmetry.space_group_name_H-M   'P 1'
#
loop_
_entity.id
_entity.type
_entity.pdbx_description
1 polymer ?
#
loop_
_entity_poly.entity_id
_entity_poly.type
_entity_poly.pdbx_seq_one_letter_code
_entity_poly.pdbx_strand_id
1 'polypeptide(L)'
;MLGSLPAFETEAVKTEGQRGIKHNKYALLDEDQTIFALTLSRNTPEVVQLKLELTTAFKNARTIRTGEDKMFEHARVNRELMEIFEIKGNMQTLALNRVMQNEFGVNLLENWGMKELRAAVQEQLLTITDIAKEIGMKPRKVNPLLVEMGLQTMHRDHKNRLYYEITDEGHDYAIYLDSGKRHSDGTPVRQVKWYAKVIELMKKEM
;
A
#
# COMPACT_ATOMS: atom_id res chain seq x y z
N MET A 1 -17.33 10.85 -32.24
CA MET A 1 -16.94 12.03 -33.04
C MET A 1 -15.43 12.01 -33.11
N LEU A 2 -14.83 11.95 -34.30
CA LEU A 2 -13.39 12.22 -34.45
C LEU A 2 -13.13 13.58 -33.78
N GLY A 3 -12.22 13.62 -32.80
CA GLY A 3 -11.78 14.86 -32.16
C GLY A 3 -11.30 15.86 -33.21
N SER A 4 -11.13 17.12 -32.79
CA SER A 4 -10.66 18.23 -33.64
C SER A 4 -9.64 17.78 -34.69
N LEU A 5 -9.81 18.27 -35.93
CA LEU A 5 -8.95 17.96 -37.08
C LEU A 5 -7.46 18.00 -36.68
N PRO A 6 -6.63 17.10 -37.23
CA PRO A 6 -5.23 16.98 -36.83
C PRO A 6 -4.47 18.30 -37.01
N ALA A 7 -3.81 18.73 -35.95
CA ALA A 7 -2.91 19.87 -35.99
C ALA A 7 -1.61 19.46 -36.70
N PHE A 8 -1.28 20.16 -37.78
CA PHE A 8 -0.03 19.95 -38.50
C PHE A 8 1.04 20.88 -37.93
N GLU A 9 2.14 20.30 -37.47
CA GLU A 9 3.34 21.02 -37.06
C GLU A 9 4.38 20.91 -38.17
N THR A 10 5.05 22.03 -38.49
CA THR A 10 6.02 22.06 -39.59
C THR A 10 7.40 22.43 -39.08
N GLU A 11 8.40 21.57 -39.33
CA GLU A 11 9.78 21.81 -38.94
C GLU A 11 10.67 21.98 -40.18
N ALA A 12 11.65 22.89 -40.10
CA ALA A 12 12.62 23.11 -41.17
C ALA A 12 13.70 22.01 -41.12
N VAL A 13 13.82 21.23 -42.20
CA VAL A 13 14.85 20.19 -42.33
C VAL A 13 15.91 20.66 -43.32
N LYS A 14 17.15 20.81 -42.84
CA LYS A 14 18.32 21.05 -43.68
C LYS A 14 18.93 19.70 -44.05
N THR A 15 18.98 19.40 -45.34
CA THR A 15 19.69 18.23 -45.88
C THR A 15 20.98 18.70 -46.54
N GLU A 16 22.11 18.10 -46.19
CA GLU A 16 23.41 18.45 -46.80
C GLU A 16 23.35 18.28 -48.33
N GLY A 17 23.79 19.31 -49.06
CA GLY A 17 23.82 19.33 -50.52
C GLY A 17 22.58 19.87 -51.24
N GLN A 18 21.50 20.23 -50.54
CA GLN A 18 20.31 20.83 -51.17
C GLN A 18 20.25 22.37 -51.00
N ARG A 19 19.94 23.08 -52.09
CA ARG A 19 19.68 24.53 -52.08
C ARG A 19 18.25 24.82 -51.61
N GLY A 20 18.11 25.59 -50.54
CA GLY A 20 16.82 26.04 -49.98
C GLY A 20 16.43 25.30 -48.69
N ILE A 21 15.63 25.97 -47.84
CA ILE A 21 15.05 25.35 -46.62
C ILE A 21 13.84 24.52 -47.05
N LYS A 22 13.89 23.21 -46.82
CA LYS A 22 12.71 22.35 -46.97
C LYS A 22 12.01 22.24 -45.63
N HIS A 23 10.68 22.32 -45.64
CA HIS A 23 9.86 22.11 -44.45
C HIS A 23 9.23 20.72 -44.53
N ASN A 24 9.51 19.88 -43.53
CA ASN A 24 8.75 18.65 -43.35
C ASN A 24 7.51 19.00 -42.52
N LYS A 25 6.34 18.53 -42.98
CA LYS A 25 5.09 18.65 -42.23
C LYS A 25 4.84 17.34 -41.49
N TYR A 26 4.71 17.43 -40.18
CA TYR A 26 4.33 16.33 -39.31
C TYR A 26 2.90 16.56 -38.82
N ALA A 27 2.18 15.47 -38.55
CA ALA A 27 0.87 15.52 -37.92
C ALA A 27 0.93 14.69 -36.64
N LEU A 28 0.53 15.28 -35.52
CA LEU A 28 0.33 14.53 -34.29
C LEU A 28 -1.06 13.90 -34.35
N LEU A 29 -1.11 12.59 -34.54
CA LEU A 29 -2.34 11.84 -34.71
C LEU A 29 -2.61 10.96 -33.49
N ASP A 30 -3.86 10.91 -33.05
CA ASP A 30 -4.32 9.85 -32.14
C ASP A 30 -4.48 8.51 -32.88
N GLU A 31 -4.85 7.45 -32.14
CA GLU A 31 -4.99 6.11 -32.71
C GLU A 31 -6.04 6.08 -33.85
N ASP A 32 -7.21 6.68 -33.64
CA ASP A 32 -8.31 6.66 -34.61
C ASP A 32 -7.95 7.46 -35.86
N GLN A 33 -7.31 8.62 -35.69
CA GLN A 33 -6.82 9.45 -36.78
C GLN A 33 -5.73 8.74 -37.61
N THR A 34 -4.81 8.05 -36.94
CA THR A 34 -3.74 7.29 -37.59
C THR A 34 -4.28 6.11 -38.39
N ILE A 35 -5.20 5.34 -37.80
CA ILE A 35 -5.85 4.21 -38.48
C ILE A 35 -6.61 4.72 -39.71
N PHE A 36 -7.37 5.81 -39.58
CA PHE A 36 -8.11 6.40 -40.69
C PHE A 36 -7.20 6.89 -41.83
N ALA A 37 -6.08 7.55 -41.53
CA ALA A 37 -5.13 7.97 -42.56
C ALA A 37 -4.51 6.76 -43.31
N LEU A 38 -4.23 5.67 -42.59
CA LEU A 38 -3.67 4.45 -43.16
C LEU A 38 -4.67 3.66 -44.02
N THR A 39 -5.97 3.70 -43.73
CA THR A 39 -6.98 3.03 -44.57
C THR A 39 -7.13 3.70 -45.93
N LEU A 40 -6.90 5.01 -46.00
CA LEU A 40 -6.90 5.78 -47.25
C LEU A 40 -5.62 5.61 -48.09
N SER A 41 -4.57 5.03 -47.51
CA SER A 41 -3.26 4.87 -48.16
C SER A 41 -3.20 3.60 -49.03
N ARG A 42 -2.56 3.69 -50.21
CA ARG A 42 -2.31 2.53 -51.09
C ARG A 42 -1.40 1.51 -50.40
N ASN A 43 -1.67 0.22 -50.61
CA ASN A 43 -0.86 -0.86 -50.04
C ASN A 43 0.44 -1.05 -50.82
N THR A 44 1.44 -0.21 -50.56
CA THR A 44 2.84 -0.48 -50.94
C THR A 44 3.53 -1.28 -49.84
N PRO A 45 4.67 -1.94 -50.11
CA PRO A 45 5.44 -2.65 -49.07
C PRO A 45 5.75 -1.78 -47.84
N GLU A 46 6.10 -0.51 -48.06
CA GLU A 46 6.41 0.47 -47.01
C GLU A 46 5.17 0.78 -46.16
N VAL A 47 4.01 0.99 -46.80
CA VAL A 47 2.75 1.26 -46.09
C VAL A 47 2.28 0.04 -45.31
N VAL A 48 2.47 -1.17 -45.83
CA VAL A 48 2.14 -2.42 -45.12
C VAL A 48 3.01 -2.57 -43.88
N GLN A 49 4.31 -2.30 -43.99
CA GLN A 49 5.23 -2.34 -42.85
C GLN A 49 4.84 -1.30 -41.78
N LEU A 50 4.55 -0.07 -42.20
CA LEU A 50 4.10 1.00 -41.31
C LEU A 50 2.79 0.63 -40.57
N LYS A 51 1.83 0.01 -41.26
CA LYS A 51 0.57 -0.49 -40.65
C LYS A 51 0.84 -1.52 -39.56
N LEU A 52 1.78 -2.45 -39.80
CA LEU A 52 2.14 -3.48 -38.84
C LEU A 52 2.79 -2.87 -37.58
N GLU A 53 3.72 -1.95 -37.76
CA GLU A 53 4.43 -1.28 -36.66
C GLU A 53 3.44 -0.48 -35.79
N LEU A 54 2.58 0.32 -36.41
CA LEU A 54 1.58 1.11 -35.68
C LEU A 54 0.58 0.23 -34.94
N THR A 55 0.07 -0.82 -35.58
CA THR A 55 -0.86 -1.76 -34.92
C THR A 55 -0.21 -2.42 -33.70
N THR A 56 1.07 -2.79 -33.81
CA THR A 56 1.84 -3.39 -32.71
C THR A 56 2.07 -2.37 -31.59
N ALA A 57 2.46 -1.15 -31.94
CA ALA A 57 2.67 -0.07 -30.97
C ALA A 57 1.40 0.24 -30.17
N PHE A 58 0.26 0.44 -30.84
CA PHE A 58 -1.01 0.71 -30.16
C PHE A 58 -1.51 -0.48 -29.35
N LYS A 59 -1.32 -1.72 -29.82
CA LYS A 59 -1.62 -2.92 -29.02
C LYS A 59 -0.81 -2.95 -27.73
N ASN A 60 0.50 -2.66 -27.80
CA ASN A 60 1.37 -2.62 -26.64
C ASN A 60 0.95 -1.49 -25.68
N ALA A 61 0.68 -0.29 -26.20
CA ALA A 61 0.19 0.84 -25.42
C ALA A 61 -1.14 0.53 -24.69
N ARG A 62 -2.11 -0.10 -25.38
CA ARG A 62 -3.36 -0.56 -24.75
C ARG A 62 -3.12 -1.61 -23.68
N THR A 63 -2.17 -2.52 -23.90
CA THR A 63 -1.86 -3.58 -22.93
C THR A 63 -1.30 -2.97 -21.64
N ILE A 64 -0.38 -2.02 -21.77
CA ILE A 64 0.17 -1.25 -20.64
C ILE A 64 -0.95 -0.51 -19.92
N ARG A 65 -1.74 0.28 -20.65
CA ARG A 65 -2.85 1.06 -20.09
C ARG A 65 -3.87 0.17 -19.39
N THR A 66 -4.24 -0.97 -19.98
CA THR A 66 -5.16 -1.94 -19.36
C THR A 66 -4.58 -2.52 -18.06
N GLY A 67 -3.27 -2.74 -18.02
CA GLY A 67 -2.57 -3.17 -16.81
C GLY A 67 -2.63 -2.10 -15.71
N GLU A 68 -2.36 -0.84 -16.06
CA GLU A 68 -2.46 0.31 -15.15
C GLU A 68 -3.90 0.50 -14.66
N ASP A 69 -4.89 0.51 -15.55
CA ASP A 69 -6.31 0.65 -15.22
C ASP A 69 -6.76 -0.46 -14.24
N LYS A 70 -6.35 -1.71 -14.48
CA LYS A 70 -6.60 -2.82 -13.56
C LYS A 70 -5.97 -2.60 -12.20
N MET A 71 -4.73 -2.13 -12.17
CA MET A 71 -4.01 -1.84 -10.93
C MET A 71 -4.73 -0.77 -10.11
N PHE A 72 -5.16 0.33 -10.75
CA PHE A 72 -5.90 1.40 -10.09
C PHE A 72 -7.27 0.94 -9.58
N GLU A 73 -8.03 0.20 -10.38
CA GLU A 73 -9.32 -0.34 -9.93
C GLU A 73 -9.14 -1.33 -8.78
N HIS A 74 -8.13 -2.19 -8.82
CA HIS A 74 -7.85 -3.11 -7.72
C HIS A 74 -7.49 -2.37 -6.43
N ALA A 75 -6.69 -1.31 -6.53
CA ALA A 75 -6.36 -0.46 -5.39
C ALA A 75 -7.60 0.23 -4.81
N ARG A 76 -8.47 0.77 -5.68
CA ARG A 76 -9.72 1.43 -5.29
C ARG A 76 -10.66 0.48 -4.55
N VAL A 77 -10.95 -0.69 -5.14
CA VAL A 77 -11.84 -1.69 -4.54
C VAL A 77 -11.28 -2.20 -3.20
N ASN A 78 -9.98 -2.47 -3.12
CA ASN A 78 -9.38 -2.93 -1.86
C ASN A 78 -9.42 -1.87 -0.77
N ARG A 79 -9.23 -0.58 -1.11
CA ARG A 79 -9.39 0.51 -0.15
C ARG A 79 -10.82 0.57 0.40
N GLU A 80 -11.81 0.50 -0.49
CA GLU A 80 -13.24 0.49 -0.11
C GLU A 80 -13.59 -0.71 0.77
N LEU A 81 -13.11 -1.91 0.43
CA LEU A 81 -13.28 -3.10 1.27
C LEU A 81 -12.64 -2.92 2.65
N MET A 82 -11.42 -2.39 2.72
CA MET A 82 -10.74 -2.13 3.99
C MET A 82 -11.52 -1.15 4.88
N GLU A 83 -12.17 -0.15 4.30
CA GLU A 83 -13.05 0.77 5.05
C GLU A 83 -14.25 0.02 5.66
N ILE A 84 -14.86 -0.91 4.92
CA ILE A 84 -15.96 -1.76 5.41
C ILE A 84 -15.50 -2.66 6.56
N PHE A 85 -14.28 -3.19 6.50
CA PHE A 85 -13.68 -4.00 7.57
C PHE A 85 -13.03 -3.17 8.69
N GLU A 86 -13.23 -1.85 8.68
CA GLU A 86 -12.67 -0.91 9.66
C GLU A 86 -11.13 -0.93 9.77
N ILE A 87 -10.45 -1.38 8.71
CA ILE A 87 -8.99 -1.33 8.59
C ILE A 87 -8.61 0.10 8.19
N LYS A 88 -8.05 0.86 9.13
CA LYS A 88 -7.78 2.30 8.97
C LYS A 88 -6.32 2.69 9.18
N GLY A 89 -5.95 3.89 8.74
CA GLY A 89 -4.65 4.51 8.98
C GLY A 89 -3.47 3.72 8.41
N ASN A 90 -2.41 3.58 9.20
CA ASN A 90 -1.19 2.89 8.75
C ASN A 90 -1.45 1.42 8.42
N MET A 91 -2.40 0.77 9.11
CA MET A 91 -2.74 -0.62 8.82
C MET A 91 -3.34 -0.75 7.42
N GLN A 92 -4.25 0.15 7.03
CA GLN A 92 -4.82 0.22 5.69
C GLN A 92 -3.74 0.46 4.64
N THR A 93 -2.85 1.42 4.90
CA THR A 93 -1.76 1.80 3.98
C THR A 93 -0.81 0.62 3.73
N LEU A 94 -0.38 -0.07 4.79
CA LEU A 94 0.50 -1.23 4.70
C LEU A 94 -0.19 -2.45 4.06
N ALA A 95 -1.47 -2.67 4.39
CA ALA A 95 -2.26 -3.75 3.80
C ALA A 95 -2.44 -3.54 2.30
N LEU A 96 -2.82 -2.33 1.88
CA LEU A 96 -2.97 -1.97 0.48
C LEU A 96 -1.65 -2.12 -0.27
N ASN A 97 -0.54 -1.60 0.28
CA ASN A 97 0.79 -1.76 -0.32
C ASN A 97 1.17 -3.24 -0.53
N ARG A 98 0.84 -4.11 0.43
CA ARG A 98 1.06 -5.56 0.30
C ARG A 98 0.19 -6.19 -0.78
N VAL A 99 -1.07 -5.79 -0.90
CA VAL A 99 -1.95 -6.24 -2.00
C VAL A 99 -1.34 -5.85 -3.34
N MET A 100 -0.89 -4.60 -3.49
CA MET A 100 -0.27 -4.14 -4.75
C MET A 100 1.01 -4.89 -5.07
N GLN A 101 1.85 -5.17 -4.06
CA GLN A 101 3.07 -5.94 -4.25
C GLN A 101 2.78 -7.40 -4.65
N ASN A 102 1.78 -8.03 -4.04
CA ASN A 102 1.47 -9.44 -4.30
C ASN A 102 0.81 -9.65 -5.66
N GLU A 103 -0.12 -8.76 -6.04
CA GLU A 103 -0.91 -8.93 -7.27
C GLU A 103 -0.22 -8.32 -8.51
N PHE A 104 0.51 -7.22 -8.34
CA PHE A 104 1.10 -6.47 -9.44
C PHE A 104 2.62 -6.36 -9.38
N GLY A 105 3.27 -6.84 -8.30
CA GLY A 105 4.72 -6.73 -8.13
C GLY A 105 5.22 -5.32 -7.81
N VAL A 106 4.31 -4.39 -7.45
CA VAL A 106 4.61 -2.97 -7.24
C VAL A 106 4.56 -2.59 -5.76
N ASN A 107 5.67 -2.09 -5.24
CA ASN A 107 5.78 -1.54 -3.89
C ASN A 107 5.60 -0.01 -3.94
N LEU A 108 4.38 0.47 -3.72
CA LEU A 108 4.06 1.90 -3.80
C LEU A 108 4.86 2.73 -2.79
N LEU A 109 4.98 2.24 -1.55
CA LEU A 109 5.71 2.96 -0.51
C LEU A 109 7.19 3.13 -0.86
N GLU A 110 7.83 2.07 -1.35
CA GLU A 110 9.22 2.12 -1.80
C GLU A 110 9.38 3.03 -3.03
N ASN A 111 8.49 2.91 -4.02
CA ASN A 111 8.49 3.75 -5.22
C ASN A 111 8.33 5.24 -4.89
N TRP A 112 7.58 5.57 -3.84
CA TRP A 112 7.38 6.94 -3.37
C TRP A 112 8.46 7.41 -2.38
N GLY A 113 9.46 6.57 -2.08
CA GLY A 113 10.51 6.89 -1.11
C GLY A 113 10.04 6.93 0.35
N MET A 114 8.85 6.38 0.64
CA MET A 114 8.26 6.32 1.97
C MET A 114 8.77 5.09 2.72
N LYS A 115 9.76 5.29 3.61
CA LYS A 115 10.31 4.22 4.46
C LYS A 115 9.55 4.03 5.76
N GLU A 116 8.86 5.06 6.23
CA GLU A 116 8.22 5.09 7.54
C GLU A 116 6.82 5.72 7.45
N LEU A 117 5.89 5.17 8.22
CA LEU A 117 4.55 5.74 8.40
C LEU A 117 4.42 6.23 9.84
N ARG A 118 3.97 7.46 10.03
CA ARG A 118 3.78 8.05 11.35
C ARG A 118 2.71 7.28 12.12
N ALA A 119 3.06 6.62 13.22
CA ALA A 119 2.09 5.89 14.05
C ALA A 119 1.02 6.82 14.62
N ALA A 120 -0.24 6.38 14.66
CA ALA A 120 -1.34 7.15 15.25
C ALA A 120 -1.13 7.41 16.75
N VAL A 121 -0.61 6.40 17.46
CA VAL A 121 -0.13 6.53 18.83
C VAL A 121 1.39 6.55 18.79
N GLN A 122 1.99 7.65 19.26
CA GLN A 122 3.44 7.85 19.30
C GLN A 122 4.08 7.21 20.55
N GLU A 123 3.47 6.14 21.07
CA GLU A 123 3.96 5.41 22.23
C GLU A 123 4.31 3.99 21.81
N GLN A 124 5.46 3.50 22.27
CA GLN A 124 5.87 2.13 22.01
C GLN A 124 4.91 1.16 22.72
N LEU A 125 4.37 0.20 21.96
CA LEU A 125 3.59 -0.90 22.51
C LEU A 125 4.51 -2.02 22.98
N LEU A 126 4.57 -2.21 24.28
CA LEU A 126 5.46 -3.13 24.98
C LEU A 126 4.74 -4.42 25.35
N THR A 127 5.49 -5.52 25.29
CA THR A 127 5.10 -6.78 25.91
C THR A 127 5.59 -6.84 27.37
N ILE A 128 5.06 -7.79 28.13
CA ILE A 128 5.53 -8.07 29.50
C ILE A 128 7.05 -8.33 29.55
N THR A 129 7.59 -8.98 28.52
CA THR A 129 9.04 -9.25 28.42
C THR A 129 9.83 -7.96 28.21
N ASP A 130 9.31 -7.04 27.39
CA ASP A 130 9.96 -5.75 27.15
C ASP A 130 9.96 -4.90 28.42
N ILE A 131 8.82 -4.82 29.13
CA ILE A 131 8.73 -4.14 30.42
C ILE A 131 9.73 -4.72 31.42
N ALA A 132 9.80 -6.04 31.55
CA ALA A 132 10.74 -6.69 32.46
C ALA A 132 12.20 -6.35 32.15
N LYS A 133 12.56 -6.34 30.86
CA LYS A 133 13.91 -5.98 30.43
C LYS A 133 14.23 -4.53 30.79
N GLU A 134 13.30 -3.62 30.60
CA GLU A 134 13.47 -2.19 30.84
C GLU A 134 13.57 -1.84 32.34
N ILE A 135 12.86 -2.58 33.19
CA ILE A 135 12.89 -2.43 34.66
C ILE A 135 14.03 -3.26 35.29
N GLY A 136 14.70 -4.12 34.52
CA GLY A 136 15.77 -4.99 35.03
C GLY A 136 15.26 -6.12 35.93
N MET A 137 14.02 -6.60 35.71
CA MET A 137 13.42 -7.69 36.48
C MET A 137 13.06 -8.91 35.64
N LYS A 138 12.68 -10.02 36.30
CA LYS A 138 12.24 -11.23 35.61
C LYS A 138 10.82 -11.04 35.04
N PRO A 139 10.52 -11.43 33.78
CA PRO A 139 9.19 -11.31 33.18
C PRO A 139 8.04 -11.86 34.02
N ARG A 140 8.28 -12.94 34.77
CA ARG A 140 7.30 -13.54 35.68
C ARG A 140 6.84 -12.63 36.83
N LYS A 141 7.62 -11.59 37.18
CA LYS A 141 7.31 -10.66 38.28
C LYS A 141 6.51 -9.44 37.84
N VAL A 142 6.51 -9.11 36.55
CA VAL A 142 5.81 -7.93 36.02
C VAL A 142 4.30 -8.05 36.20
N ASN A 143 3.72 -9.20 35.84
CA ASN A 143 2.27 -9.37 35.96
C ASN A 143 1.75 -9.25 37.40
N PRO A 144 2.35 -9.92 38.40
CA PRO A 144 2.00 -9.69 39.80
C PRO A 144 2.07 -8.22 40.23
N LEU A 145 3.11 -7.49 39.82
CA LEU A 145 3.26 -6.07 40.16
C LEU A 145 2.18 -5.21 39.53
N LEU A 146 1.83 -5.46 38.27
CA LEU A 146 0.71 -4.77 37.60
C LEU A 146 -0.65 -5.07 38.26
N VAL A 147 -0.82 -6.27 38.86
CA VAL A 147 -2.01 -6.60 39.66
C VAL A 147 -2.02 -5.84 40.99
N GLU A 148 -0.87 -5.77 41.66
CA GLU A 148 -0.70 -5.02 42.92
C GLU A 148 -0.97 -3.52 42.73
N MET A 149 -0.54 -2.97 41.59
CA MET A 149 -0.80 -1.59 41.19
C MET A 149 -2.24 -1.33 40.71
N GLY A 150 -3.12 -2.34 40.70
CA GLY A 150 -4.52 -2.18 40.28
C GLY A 150 -4.73 -2.01 38.77
N LEU A 151 -3.71 -2.20 37.94
CA LEU A 151 -3.78 -2.01 36.47
C LEU A 151 -4.31 -3.24 35.73
N GLN A 152 -4.28 -4.41 36.36
CA GLN A 152 -4.87 -5.63 35.82
C GLN A 152 -5.37 -6.56 36.92
N THR A 153 -6.25 -7.49 36.56
CA THR A 153 -6.73 -8.58 37.42
C THR A 153 -6.24 -9.92 36.91
N MET A 154 -6.08 -10.87 37.83
CA MET A 154 -5.61 -12.23 37.53
C MET A 154 -6.76 -13.23 37.69
N HIS A 155 -7.03 -13.99 36.64
CA HIS A 155 -8.11 -14.99 36.60
C HIS A 155 -7.59 -16.36 36.15
N ARG A 156 -8.42 -17.39 36.33
CA ARG A 156 -8.16 -18.76 35.85
C ARG A 156 -9.30 -19.22 34.96
N ASP A 157 -8.95 -19.74 33.78
CA ASP A 157 -9.95 -20.29 32.86
C ASP A 157 -10.45 -21.67 33.33
N HIS A 158 -11.43 -22.22 32.62
CA HIS A 158 -11.98 -23.56 32.88
C HIS A 158 -10.96 -24.71 32.70
N LYS A 159 -9.80 -24.43 32.08
CA LYS A 159 -8.65 -25.34 31.93
C LYS A 159 -7.54 -25.02 32.95
N ASN A 160 -7.84 -24.22 33.97
CA ASN A 160 -6.93 -23.77 35.03
C ASN A 160 -5.68 -23.00 34.53
N ARG A 161 -5.78 -22.35 33.36
CA ARG A 161 -4.75 -21.48 32.80
C ARG A 161 -4.97 -20.05 33.28
N LEU A 162 -3.88 -19.39 33.66
CA LEU A 162 -3.93 -17.98 34.06
C LEU A 162 -4.19 -17.10 32.85
N TYR A 163 -5.12 -16.17 33.00
CA TYR A 163 -5.31 -15.05 32.08
C TYR A 163 -5.45 -13.75 32.88
N TYR A 164 -5.17 -12.63 32.22
CA TYR A 164 -5.17 -11.32 32.83
C TYR A 164 -6.14 -10.42 32.09
N GLU A 165 -6.89 -9.61 32.84
CA GLU A 165 -7.80 -8.61 32.30
C GLU A 165 -7.40 -7.24 32.82
N ILE A 166 -7.27 -6.28 31.91
CA ILE A 166 -7.01 -4.87 32.20
C ILE A 166 -8.18 -4.29 33.02
N THR A 167 -7.89 -3.52 34.06
CA THR A 167 -8.89 -2.78 34.84
C THR A 167 -9.26 -1.46 34.16
N ASP A 168 -10.28 -0.75 34.68
CA ASP A 168 -10.61 0.60 34.21
C ASP A 168 -9.41 1.55 34.28
N GLU A 169 -8.61 1.49 35.35
CA GLU A 169 -7.37 2.28 35.50
C GLU A 169 -6.25 1.81 34.55
N GLY A 170 -6.19 0.50 34.27
CA GLY A 170 -5.22 -0.07 33.34
C GLY A 170 -5.44 0.31 31.89
N HIS A 171 -6.65 0.68 31.49
CA HIS A 171 -6.99 1.06 30.11
C HIS A 171 -6.24 2.29 29.62
N ASP A 172 -5.87 3.19 30.53
CA ASP A 172 -5.01 4.31 30.17
C ASP A 172 -3.61 3.86 29.78
N TYR A 173 -3.14 2.72 30.26
CA TYR A 173 -1.78 2.22 30.11
C TYR A 173 -1.66 1.01 29.17
N ALA A 174 -2.76 0.47 28.67
CA ALA A 174 -2.76 -0.72 27.86
C ALA A 174 -3.87 -0.76 26.81
N ILE A 175 -3.63 -1.53 25.75
CA ILE A 175 -4.57 -1.76 24.66
C ILE A 175 -4.74 -3.26 24.41
N TYR A 176 -5.98 -3.67 24.17
CA TYR A 176 -6.28 -5.00 23.64
C TYR A 176 -6.09 -5.01 22.12
N LEU A 177 -5.36 -6.02 21.64
CA LEU A 177 -5.18 -6.30 20.23
C LEU A 177 -5.75 -7.69 19.95
N ASP A 178 -6.70 -7.78 19.02
CA ASP A 178 -7.16 -9.05 18.49
C ASP A 178 -6.11 -9.58 17.52
N SER A 179 -5.44 -10.67 17.88
CA SER A 179 -4.47 -11.33 17.01
C SER A 179 -5.10 -12.51 16.27
N GLY A 180 -4.73 -12.67 15.01
CA GLY A 180 -5.02 -13.86 14.22
C GLY A 180 -4.48 -15.14 14.89
N LYS A 181 -5.13 -16.27 14.59
CA LYS A 181 -5.07 -17.54 15.33
C LYS A 181 -3.65 -18.03 15.65
N ARG A 182 -3.50 -18.62 16.85
CA ARG A 182 -2.26 -19.29 17.31
C ARG A 182 -2.00 -20.62 16.58
N HIS A 183 -3.04 -21.32 16.15
CA HIS A 183 -3.07 -22.48 15.23
C HIS A 183 -4.51 -22.61 14.68
N SER A 184 -4.76 -23.39 13.63
CA SER A 184 -5.96 -23.51 12.78
C SER A 184 -7.38 -23.52 13.42
N ASP A 185 -7.55 -23.43 14.74
CA ASP A 185 -8.76 -23.76 15.51
C ASP A 185 -9.65 -22.56 15.91
N GLY A 186 -9.94 -21.68 14.95
CA GLY A 186 -11.09 -20.76 15.06
C GLY A 186 -10.98 -19.55 16.01
N THR A 187 -10.33 -19.69 17.17
CA THR A 187 -10.54 -18.79 18.31
C THR A 187 -9.60 -17.56 18.24
N PRO A 188 -10.14 -16.33 18.16
CA PRO A 188 -9.34 -15.11 18.26
C PRO A 188 -8.60 -15.06 19.60
N VAL A 189 -7.30 -14.73 19.57
CA VAL A 189 -6.52 -14.54 20.80
C VAL A 189 -6.38 -13.04 21.04
N ARG A 190 -7.05 -12.54 22.07
CA ARG A 190 -6.85 -11.19 22.61
C ARG A 190 -5.47 -11.12 23.27
N GLN A 191 -4.62 -10.23 22.77
CA GLN A 191 -3.32 -9.92 23.34
C GLN A 191 -3.36 -8.55 23.99
N VAL A 192 -2.80 -8.44 25.20
CA VAL A 192 -2.60 -7.14 25.87
C VAL A 192 -1.21 -6.61 25.50
N LYS A 193 -1.14 -5.35 25.07
CA LYS A 193 0.10 -4.59 24.98
C LYS A 193 0.01 -3.33 25.82
N TRP A 194 1.15 -2.90 26.34
CA TRP A 194 1.24 -1.78 27.27
C TRP A 194 1.92 -0.58 26.62
N TYR A 195 1.47 0.62 26.95
CA TYR A 195 2.14 1.85 26.56
C TYR A 195 3.41 2.08 27.37
N ALA A 196 4.41 2.74 26.79
CA ALA A 196 5.70 3.00 27.45
C ALA A 196 5.58 3.71 28.81
N LYS A 197 4.58 4.60 28.96
CA LYS A 197 4.29 5.32 30.22
C LYS A 197 3.97 4.40 31.41
N VAL A 198 3.61 3.12 31.18
CA VAL A 198 3.45 2.16 32.28
C VAL A 198 4.76 1.96 33.04
N ILE A 199 5.90 2.02 32.36
CA ILE A 199 7.21 1.83 33.00
C ILE A 199 7.51 2.97 33.96
N GLU A 200 7.16 4.20 33.59
CA GLU A 200 7.35 5.38 34.45
C GLU A 200 6.52 5.26 35.72
N LEU A 201 5.28 4.80 35.60
CA LEU A 201 4.41 4.53 36.74
C LEU A 201 4.98 3.41 37.62
N MET A 202 5.41 2.30 37.03
CA MET A 202 5.99 1.17 37.76
C MET A 202 7.27 1.57 38.51
N LYS A 203 8.13 2.40 37.92
CA LYS A 203 9.36 2.89 38.59
C LYS A 203 9.09 3.83 39.76
N LYS A 204 7.93 4.48 39.80
CA LYS A 204 7.55 5.41 40.88
C LYS A 204 7.01 4.69 42.12
N GLU A 205 6.36 3.54 41.92
CA GLU A 205 5.76 2.73 42.99
C GLU A 205 6.71 1.64 43.55
N MET A 206 7.91 1.51 42.97
CA MET A 206 8.98 0.61 43.41
C MET A 206 9.99 1.30 44.33
#